data_AF-A0A7C9PZ28-F1
#
_entry.id   AF-A0A7C9PZ28-F1
#
_cell.length_a   1.000
_cell.length_b   1.000
_cell.length_c   1.000
_cell.angle_alpha   90.00
_cell.angle_beta   90.00
_cell.angle_gamma   90.00
#
_symmetry.space_group_name_H-M   'P 1'
#
loop_
_entity.id
_entity.type
_entity.pdbx_description
1 polymer ?
#
loop_
_entity_poly.entity_id
_entity_poly.type
_entity_poly.pdbx_seq_one_letter_code
_entity_poly.pdbx_strand_id
1 'polypeptide(L)'
;MSDLKSVLTFNGSSDYISVTDGSSWDITNYTVEVWIKPNGEPNETWAGIVDSNFNILLRKNGTIHHRFNINNNNDARIPRTPENSIEWDKWSHVAITNNGENAKTYINGELKAEGATGGNIVLDETPLYVARNLDGKSNSYFKGQIADIRVWNQSRSQEDIKNDMSRRLKGDEQGLVGYWLLNEGSGNIAGDRTANENEGTIHGGTWEQTEIPIVEQQQHPIVEQQQHFFPEQEEGGTGLVGYAYWYCWKQNLLQEQSEKKEFRRGRISV
;
A
#
# COMPACT_ATOMS: atom_id res chain seq x y z
N MET A 1 -10.34 -6.50 -22.86
CA MET A 1 -9.72 -5.17 -23.01
C MET A 1 -8.67 -5.07 -21.91
N SER A 2 -7.47 -4.60 -22.21
CA SER A 2 -6.47 -4.30 -21.17
C SER A 2 -7.05 -3.22 -20.25
N ASP A 3 -7.04 -3.47 -18.94
CA ASP A 3 -7.51 -2.51 -17.93
C ASP A 3 -6.38 -1.52 -17.63
N LEU A 4 -6.16 -0.59 -18.55
CA LEU A 4 -5.16 0.47 -18.38
C LEU A 4 -5.61 1.45 -17.31
N LYS A 5 -4.67 1.82 -16.43
CA LYS A 5 -4.86 2.82 -15.38
C LYS A 5 -3.96 4.01 -15.65
N SER A 6 -4.41 5.19 -15.21
CA SER A 6 -3.52 6.35 -15.19
C SER A 6 -2.44 6.16 -14.13
N VAL A 7 -1.21 6.49 -14.48
CA VAL A 7 -0.04 6.46 -13.61
C VAL A 7 0.82 7.70 -13.88
N LEU A 8 1.50 8.19 -12.85
CA LEU A 8 2.42 9.31 -12.96
C LEU A 8 3.84 8.82 -13.31
N THR A 9 4.41 9.38 -14.38
CA THR A 9 5.77 9.10 -14.87
C THR A 9 6.70 10.28 -14.58
N PHE A 10 7.91 9.97 -14.11
CA PHE A 10 8.96 10.92 -13.73
C PHE A 10 10.16 10.84 -14.68
N ASN A 11 10.74 12.00 -15.03
CA ASN A 11 11.79 12.11 -16.05
C ASN A 11 13.23 11.82 -15.57
N GLY A 12 13.47 11.65 -14.27
CA GLY A 12 14.81 11.38 -13.72
C GLY A 12 15.77 12.58 -13.66
N SER A 13 15.28 13.81 -13.83
CA SER A 13 16.11 15.02 -13.79
C SER A 13 15.51 16.21 -13.03
N SER A 14 14.18 16.35 -13.01
CA SER A 14 13.52 17.49 -12.37
C SER A 14 12.21 17.16 -11.68
N ASP A 15 11.57 16.04 -12.02
CA ASP A 15 10.20 15.76 -11.62
C ASP A 15 10.14 15.14 -10.22
N TYR A 16 9.19 15.57 -9.40
CA TYR A 16 8.99 15.03 -8.04
C TYR A 16 7.62 15.40 -7.47
N ILE A 17 7.24 14.77 -6.37
CA ILE A 17 6.12 15.20 -5.51
C ILE A 17 6.70 15.72 -4.19
N SER A 18 6.13 16.79 -3.66
CA SER A 18 6.37 17.25 -2.28
C SER A 18 5.08 17.23 -1.48
N VAL A 19 5.12 16.62 -0.30
CA VAL A 19 4.06 16.70 0.70
C VAL A 19 4.62 17.51 1.87
N THR A 20 3.90 18.57 2.25
CA THR A 20 4.31 19.44 3.36
C THR A 20 4.39 18.64 4.66
N ASP A 21 5.39 18.92 5.46
CA ASP A 21 5.49 18.34 6.81
C ASP A 21 4.32 18.77 7.70
N GLY A 22 3.96 17.92 8.66
CA GLY A 22 2.84 18.13 9.55
C GLY A 22 2.77 17.07 10.64
N SER A 23 2.08 17.34 11.74
CA SER A 23 2.13 16.48 12.93
C SER A 23 1.61 15.05 12.74
N SER A 24 0.82 14.78 11.69
CA SER A 24 0.42 13.41 11.31
C SER A 24 1.61 12.54 10.85
N TRP A 25 2.75 13.16 10.57
CA TRP A 25 3.96 12.55 10.02
C TRP A 25 5.05 12.24 11.05
N ASP A 26 4.81 12.57 12.32
CA ASP A 26 5.72 12.32 13.45
C ASP A 26 5.75 10.83 13.84
N ILE A 27 6.21 9.98 12.92
CA ILE A 27 6.17 8.52 13.05
C ILE A 27 7.56 7.96 13.38
N THR A 28 7.68 7.35 14.55
CA THR A 28 8.94 6.74 15.03
C THR A 28 9.03 5.24 14.76
N ASN A 29 7.87 4.61 14.48
CA ASN A 29 7.73 3.29 13.92
C ASN A 29 6.92 3.41 12.65
N TYR A 30 7.32 2.73 11.58
CA TYR A 30 6.67 2.94 10.29
C TYR A 30 6.70 1.73 9.37
N THR A 31 5.81 1.81 8.37
CA THR A 31 5.92 1.08 7.12
C THR A 31 5.74 2.07 5.97
N VAL A 32 6.60 2.02 4.97
CA VAL A 32 6.42 2.77 3.73
C VAL A 32 6.37 1.77 2.58
N GLU A 33 5.34 1.83 1.77
CA GLU A 33 5.09 0.93 0.65
C GLU A 33 4.92 1.74 -0.64
N VAL A 34 5.44 1.23 -1.75
CA VAL A 34 5.34 1.89 -3.06
C VAL A 34 5.50 0.88 -4.19
N TRP A 35 4.69 1.02 -5.24
CA TRP A 35 4.97 0.37 -6.52
C TRP A 35 5.84 1.26 -7.39
N ILE A 36 6.90 0.69 -7.94
CA ILE A 36 7.80 1.36 -8.88
C ILE A 36 7.96 0.55 -10.16
N LYS A 37 8.16 1.24 -11.28
CA LYS A 37 8.64 0.67 -12.54
C LYS A 37 9.69 1.61 -13.12
N PRO A 38 10.97 1.45 -12.75
CA PRO A 38 12.03 2.31 -13.24
C PRO A 38 12.32 2.04 -14.72
N ASN A 39 12.50 3.07 -15.53
CA ASN A 39 12.70 2.97 -17.00
C ASN A 39 14.10 3.47 -17.44
N GLY A 40 15.11 2.93 -16.78
CA GLY A 40 16.52 3.21 -17.01
C GLY A 40 17.27 3.40 -15.70
N GLU A 41 18.60 3.33 -15.80
CA GLU A 41 19.47 3.54 -14.65
C GLU A 41 19.40 4.98 -14.11
N PRO A 42 19.52 5.18 -12.78
CA PRO A 42 19.70 6.51 -12.19
C PRO A 42 20.86 7.27 -12.85
N ASN A 43 20.70 8.58 -13.05
CA ASN A 43 21.80 9.42 -13.53
C ASN A 43 22.96 9.46 -12.51
N GLU A 44 22.57 9.60 -11.23
CA GLU A 44 23.46 9.63 -10.08
C GLU A 44 23.72 8.22 -9.51
N THR A 45 24.52 8.14 -8.44
CA THR A 45 24.78 6.86 -7.74
C THR A 45 23.51 6.26 -7.13
N TRP A 46 22.55 7.11 -6.79
CA TRP A 46 21.25 6.77 -6.23
C TRP A 46 20.17 7.63 -6.88
N ALA A 47 18.93 7.13 -6.92
CA ALA A 47 17.72 7.90 -7.19
C ALA A 47 16.79 7.82 -5.98
N GLY A 48 16.25 8.95 -5.53
CA GLY A 48 15.26 8.98 -4.45
C GLY A 48 13.91 8.51 -4.95
N ILE A 49 13.37 7.43 -4.37
CA ILE A 49 11.98 6.99 -4.59
C ILE A 49 11.08 7.68 -3.56
N VAL A 50 11.46 7.58 -2.28
CA VAL A 50 10.83 8.28 -1.16
C VAL A 50 11.94 8.86 -0.28
N ASP A 51 11.76 10.09 0.20
CA ASP A 51 12.74 10.84 0.99
C ASP A 51 12.05 11.68 2.07
N SER A 52 12.40 11.44 3.34
CA SER A 52 12.00 12.19 4.53
C SER A 52 12.93 11.76 5.68
N ASN A 53 12.43 11.62 6.91
CA ASN A 53 13.11 10.98 8.05
C ASN A 53 13.47 9.49 7.81
N PHE A 54 12.93 8.91 6.74
CA PHE A 54 13.24 7.60 6.16
C PHE A 54 13.38 7.75 4.65
N ASN A 55 14.24 6.93 4.03
CA ASN A 55 14.51 7.02 2.60
C ASN A 55 14.49 5.65 1.94
N ILE A 56 13.87 5.59 0.77
CA ILE A 56 13.95 4.48 -0.17
C ILE A 56 14.73 4.99 -1.38
N LEU A 57 15.96 4.50 -1.56
CA LEU A 57 16.82 4.90 -2.68
C LEU A 57 17.10 3.70 -3.60
N LEU A 58 17.06 3.92 -4.91
CA LEU A 58 17.39 2.93 -5.93
C LEU A 58 18.79 3.19 -6.50
N ARG A 59 19.60 2.13 -6.64
CA ARG A 59 20.94 2.19 -7.26
C ARG A 59 20.97 1.55 -8.64
N LYS A 60 22.00 1.88 -9.43
CA LYS A 60 22.26 1.31 -10.78
C LYS A 60 22.34 -0.21 -10.84
N ASN A 61 22.72 -0.87 -9.75
CA ASN A 61 22.76 -2.34 -9.67
C ASN A 61 21.44 -2.96 -9.17
N GLY A 62 20.33 -2.21 -9.20
CA GLY A 62 19.00 -2.69 -8.78
C GLY A 62 18.85 -2.94 -7.28
N THR A 63 19.78 -2.45 -6.44
CA THR A 63 19.66 -2.54 -4.98
C THR A 63 18.79 -1.42 -4.42
N ILE A 64 17.97 -1.75 -3.41
CA ILE A 64 17.28 -0.77 -2.58
C ILE A 64 18.13 -0.48 -1.35
N HIS A 65 18.24 0.81 -1.03
CA HIS A 65 18.92 1.33 0.13
C HIS A 65 17.90 1.96 1.07
N HIS A 66 17.69 1.32 2.21
CA HIS A 66 16.83 1.81 3.28
C HIS A 66 17.66 2.61 4.27
N ARG A 67 17.52 3.93 4.19
CA ARG A 67 18.13 4.89 5.12
C ARG A 67 17.08 5.46 6.06
N PHE A 68 17.54 5.97 7.20
CA PHE A 68 16.70 6.62 8.19
C PHE A 68 17.55 7.50 9.11
N ASN A 69 16.92 8.48 9.76
CA ASN A 69 17.60 9.41 10.66
C ASN A 69 17.62 8.88 12.10
N ILE A 70 18.82 8.67 12.68
CA ILE A 70 18.99 8.39 14.12
C ILE A 70 20.13 9.24 14.67
N ASN A 71 20.03 9.71 15.91
CA ASN A 71 21.12 10.41 16.59
C ASN A 71 21.76 11.54 15.73
N ASN A 72 20.95 12.27 14.94
CA ASN A 72 21.39 13.27 13.95
C ASN A 72 22.30 12.73 12.82
N ASN A 73 22.23 11.43 12.54
CA ASN A 73 22.84 10.77 11.40
C ASN A 73 21.74 10.39 10.39
N ASN A 74 21.66 11.16 9.31
CA ASN A 74 20.74 10.94 8.19
C ASN A 74 21.21 9.86 7.19
N ASP A 75 22.34 9.18 7.44
CA ASP A 75 22.86 8.07 6.64
C ASP A 75 22.84 6.73 7.40
N ALA A 76 22.17 6.67 8.56
CA ALA A 76 21.95 5.39 9.23
C ALA A 76 21.07 4.48 8.37
N ARG A 77 21.37 3.18 8.41
CA ARG A 77 20.88 2.21 7.44
C ARG A 77 21.05 0.78 7.90
N ILE A 78 20.23 -0.09 7.33
CA ILE A 78 20.45 -1.54 7.31
C ILE A 78 21.25 -1.95 6.06
N PRO A 79 21.68 -3.23 5.93
CA PRO A 79 22.22 -3.74 4.67
C PRO A 79 21.30 -3.45 3.48
N ARG A 80 21.88 -3.25 2.31
CA ARG A 80 21.11 -3.13 1.05
C ARG A 80 20.51 -4.47 0.67
N THR A 81 19.47 -4.44 -0.15
CA THR A 81 18.99 -5.66 -0.80
C THR A 81 20.07 -6.25 -1.72
N PRO A 82 19.97 -7.54 -2.11
CA PRO A 82 20.86 -8.13 -3.12
C PRO A 82 20.83 -7.37 -4.45
N GLU A 83 21.92 -7.46 -5.21
CA GLU A 83 21.97 -6.89 -6.56
C GLU A 83 20.88 -7.50 -7.46
N ASN A 84 20.37 -6.72 -8.40
CA ASN A 84 19.27 -7.08 -9.29
C ASN A 84 17.95 -7.40 -8.57
N SER A 85 17.76 -6.90 -7.34
CA SER A 85 16.46 -7.03 -6.64
C SER A 85 15.34 -6.29 -7.37
N ILE A 86 15.67 -5.14 -7.97
CA ILE A 86 14.78 -4.39 -8.85
C ILE A 86 15.24 -4.60 -10.29
N GLU A 87 14.29 -5.02 -11.13
CA GLU A 87 14.49 -5.14 -12.58
C GLU A 87 13.99 -3.88 -13.29
N TRP A 88 14.72 -3.45 -14.32
CA TRP A 88 14.30 -2.32 -15.18
C TRP A 88 13.06 -2.68 -15.99
N ASP A 89 12.22 -1.67 -16.25
CA ASP A 89 11.00 -1.75 -17.03
C ASP A 89 9.97 -2.79 -16.51
N LYS A 90 10.10 -3.20 -15.24
CA LYS A 90 9.16 -4.09 -14.56
C LYS A 90 8.63 -3.46 -13.28
N TRP A 91 7.33 -3.66 -13.04
CA TRP A 91 6.72 -3.28 -11.77
C TRP A 91 7.28 -4.12 -10.63
N SER A 92 7.69 -3.45 -9.55
CA SER A 92 8.09 -4.07 -8.29
C SER A 92 7.45 -3.33 -7.14
N HIS A 93 6.92 -4.07 -6.17
CA HIS A 93 6.50 -3.51 -4.89
C HIS A 93 7.70 -3.42 -3.97
N VAL A 94 7.95 -2.24 -3.41
CA VAL A 94 9.00 -2.01 -2.41
C VAL A 94 8.33 -1.60 -1.12
N ALA A 95 8.66 -2.29 -0.03
CA ALA A 95 8.24 -1.89 1.29
C ALA A 95 9.43 -1.83 2.26
N ILE A 96 9.47 -0.80 3.10
CA ILE A 96 10.40 -0.70 4.22
C ILE A 96 9.62 -0.67 5.53
N THR A 97 10.13 -1.33 6.57
CA THR A 97 9.55 -1.30 7.92
C THR A 97 10.62 -0.92 8.93
N ASN A 98 10.21 -0.29 10.01
CA ASN A 98 11.06 0.00 11.16
C ASN A 98 10.21 -0.01 12.43
N ASN A 99 10.59 -0.83 13.40
CA ASN A 99 9.90 -0.96 14.69
C ASN A 99 10.69 -0.36 15.86
N GLY A 100 11.68 0.49 15.59
CA GLY A 100 12.55 1.11 16.58
C GLY A 100 13.76 0.24 16.97
N GLU A 101 13.69 -1.08 16.77
CA GLU A 101 14.78 -2.02 17.08
C GLU A 101 15.41 -2.62 15.82
N ASN A 102 14.57 -3.00 14.86
CA ASN A 102 14.94 -3.63 13.60
C ASN A 102 14.22 -2.94 12.44
N ALA A 103 14.96 -2.76 11.36
CA ALA A 103 14.44 -2.30 10.08
C ALA A 103 14.54 -3.43 9.05
N LYS A 104 13.58 -3.47 8.12
CA LYS A 104 13.50 -4.50 7.07
C LYS A 104 13.11 -3.90 5.73
N THR A 105 13.62 -4.46 4.65
CA THR A 105 13.24 -4.15 3.27
C THR A 105 12.67 -5.38 2.58
N TYR A 106 11.51 -5.21 1.95
CA TYR A 106 10.78 -6.21 1.21
C TYR A 106 10.66 -5.82 -0.25
N ILE A 107 10.79 -6.80 -1.15
CA ILE A 107 10.57 -6.64 -2.58
C ILE A 107 9.54 -7.68 -3.02
N ASN A 108 8.44 -7.24 -3.61
CA ASN A 108 7.31 -8.09 -4.01
C ASN A 108 6.79 -8.98 -2.86
N GLY A 109 6.73 -8.41 -1.65
CA GLY A 109 6.26 -9.09 -0.43
C GLY A 109 7.26 -10.05 0.20
N GLU A 110 8.46 -10.21 -0.37
CA GLU A 110 9.50 -11.08 0.15
C GLU A 110 10.61 -10.29 0.86
N LEU A 111 11.02 -10.74 2.05
CA LEU A 111 12.11 -10.13 2.81
C LEU A 111 13.43 -10.23 2.02
N LYS A 112 14.11 -9.11 1.82
CA LYS A 112 15.39 -9.04 1.10
C LYS A 112 16.55 -8.52 1.93
N ALA A 113 16.28 -7.71 2.94
CA ALA A 113 17.29 -7.20 3.85
C ALA A 113 16.68 -6.88 5.21
N GLU A 114 17.48 -7.04 6.27
CA GLU A 114 17.14 -6.60 7.62
C GLU A 114 18.39 -6.25 8.41
N GLY A 115 18.22 -5.48 9.48
CA GLY A 115 19.28 -5.16 10.42
C GLY A 115 18.76 -4.33 11.59
N ALA A 116 19.60 -4.22 12.63
CA ALA A 116 19.31 -3.36 13.77
C ALA A 116 19.26 -1.89 13.35
N THR A 117 18.34 -1.13 13.92
CA THR A 117 18.22 0.32 13.70
C THR A 117 19.40 1.07 14.32
N GLY A 118 19.90 0.60 15.47
CA GLY A 118 20.97 1.25 16.23
C GLY A 118 20.51 2.47 17.03
N GLY A 119 19.20 2.72 17.13
CA GLY A 119 18.63 3.82 17.89
C GLY A 119 17.20 4.17 17.47
N ASN A 120 16.61 5.13 18.17
CA ASN A 120 15.29 5.66 17.84
C ASN A 120 15.39 6.61 16.64
N ILE A 121 14.35 6.60 15.81
CA ILE A 121 14.18 7.59 14.75
C ILE A 121 14.14 8.99 15.36
N VAL A 122 14.93 9.88 14.80
CA VAL A 122 14.88 11.31 15.09
C VAL A 122 13.99 11.97 14.05
N LEU A 123 12.96 12.64 14.52
CA LEU A 123 12.05 13.43 13.69
C LEU A 123 12.62 14.84 13.53
N ASP A 124 12.51 15.36 12.33
CA ASP A 124 12.69 16.76 12.00
C ASP A 124 11.59 17.24 11.04
N GLU A 125 11.57 18.55 10.74
CA GLU A 125 10.56 19.19 9.89
C GLU A 125 10.79 18.93 8.37
N THR A 126 11.45 17.83 8.01
CA THR A 126 11.75 17.51 6.60
C THR A 126 10.48 17.05 5.87
N PRO A 127 10.05 17.77 4.80
CA PRO A 127 8.93 17.35 3.98
C PRO A 127 9.14 15.97 3.37
N LEU A 128 8.05 15.26 3.06
CA LEU A 128 8.14 14.04 2.27
C LEU A 128 8.30 14.39 0.79
N TYR A 129 9.34 13.85 0.16
CA TYR A 129 9.52 13.89 -1.28
C TYR A 129 9.35 12.50 -1.88
N VAL A 130 8.71 12.47 -3.05
CA VAL A 130 8.61 11.28 -3.90
C VAL A 130 9.32 11.56 -5.21
N ALA A 131 10.04 10.57 -5.72
CA ALA A 131 10.87 10.66 -6.93
C ALA A 131 12.05 11.66 -6.84
N ARG A 132 12.40 12.11 -5.64
CA ARG A 132 13.58 12.93 -5.37
C ARG A 132 14.20 12.59 -4.02
N ASN A 133 15.51 12.72 -3.90
CA ASN A 133 16.21 12.79 -2.63
C ASN A 133 17.06 14.07 -2.54
N LEU A 134 17.00 14.74 -1.39
CA LEU A 134 17.77 15.94 -1.06
C LEU A 134 18.84 15.61 -0.02
N ASP A 135 20.05 15.21 -0.44
CA ASP A 135 21.14 14.88 0.51
C ASP A 135 22.09 16.07 0.81
N GLY A 136 21.74 17.27 0.35
CA GLY A 136 22.53 18.50 0.53
C GLY A 136 23.78 18.61 -0.36
N LYS A 137 24.13 17.57 -1.14
CA LYS A 137 25.26 17.59 -2.09
C LYS A 137 24.81 17.50 -3.54
N SER A 138 23.76 16.73 -3.82
CA SER A 138 23.10 16.72 -5.13
C SER A 138 21.64 16.30 -5.02
N ASN A 139 20.80 16.83 -5.91
CA ASN A 139 19.44 16.33 -6.07
C ASN A 139 19.50 15.08 -6.94
N SER A 140 19.00 13.97 -6.42
CA SER A 140 18.85 12.75 -7.21
C SER A 140 17.38 12.46 -7.49
N TYR A 141 17.04 12.19 -8.74
CA TYR A 141 15.67 12.03 -9.19
C TYR A 141 15.41 10.62 -9.71
N PHE A 142 14.21 10.10 -9.45
CA PHE A 142 13.75 8.83 -9.99
C PHE A 142 13.25 8.99 -11.42
N LYS A 143 13.60 8.02 -12.26
CA LYS A 143 13.15 7.92 -13.64
C LYS A 143 12.25 6.70 -13.81
N GLY A 144 10.98 6.92 -14.14
CA GLY A 144 10.02 5.83 -14.36
C GLY A 144 8.66 6.13 -13.75
N GLN A 145 7.89 5.07 -13.54
CA GLN A 145 6.52 5.14 -13.05
C GLN A 145 6.45 4.81 -11.56
N ILE A 146 5.61 5.53 -10.81
CA ILE A 146 5.30 5.26 -9.40
C ILE A 146 3.78 5.18 -9.23
N ALA A 147 3.32 4.24 -8.41
CA ALA A 147 1.91 4.10 -8.06
C ALA A 147 1.74 3.66 -6.60
N ASP A 148 0.57 3.95 -6.03
CA ASP A 148 0.06 3.36 -4.78
C ASP A 148 1.06 3.46 -3.62
N ILE A 149 1.38 4.70 -3.23
CA ILE A 149 2.28 5.00 -2.11
C ILE A 149 1.49 4.94 -0.82
N ARG A 150 1.97 4.19 0.16
CA ARG A 150 1.36 4.07 1.48
C ARG A 150 2.37 4.38 2.55
N VAL A 151 1.96 5.11 3.57
CA VAL A 151 2.74 5.35 4.78
C VAL A 151 1.90 4.97 5.98
N TRP A 152 2.49 4.18 6.86
CA TRP A 152 1.86 3.69 8.08
C TRP A 152 2.69 4.10 9.29
N ASN A 153 2.03 4.44 10.41
CA ASN A 153 2.66 4.73 11.69
C ASN A 153 2.95 3.47 12.54
N GLN A 154 3.00 2.31 11.90
CA GLN A 154 3.30 1.03 12.52
C GLN A 154 4.20 0.19 11.60
N SER A 155 5.03 -0.65 12.20
CA SER A 155 5.77 -1.69 11.49
C SER A 155 4.83 -2.85 11.17
N ARG A 156 4.40 -2.98 9.92
CA ARG A 156 3.52 -4.04 9.44
C ARG A 156 4.27 -5.36 9.31
N SER A 157 3.54 -6.47 9.40
CA SER A 157 4.12 -7.80 9.18
C SER A 157 4.35 -8.06 7.69
N GLN A 158 5.24 -9.02 7.37
CA GLN A 158 5.44 -9.45 5.98
C GLN A 158 4.14 -9.99 5.36
N GLU A 159 3.34 -10.72 6.14
CA GLU A 159 2.08 -11.30 5.70
C GLU A 159 1.07 -10.20 5.33
N ASP A 160 0.93 -9.17 6.18
CA ASP A 160 0.06 -8.02 5.90
C ASP A 160 0.48 -7.29 4.62
N ILE A 161 1.79 -7.04 4.45
CA ILE A 161 2.34 -6.41 3.24
C ILE A 161 2.01 -7.26 2.01
N LYS A 162 2.26 -8.57 2.07
CA LYS A 162 2.04 -9.48 0.94
C LYS A 162 0.57 -9.61 0.57
N ASN A 163 -0.33 -9.59 1.55
CA ASN A 163 -1.78 -9.66 1.34
C ASN A 163 -2.33 -8.37 0.72
N ASP A 164 -1.71 -7.23 1.01
CA ASP A 164 -2.27 -5.93 0.66
C ASP A 164 -1.61 -5.26 -0.53
N MET A 165 -0.38 -5.63 -0.89
CA MET A 165 0.38 -4.93 -1.95
C MET A 165 -0.34 -4.92 -3.31
N SER A 166 -1.14 -5.94 -3.63
CA SER A 166 -1.82 -6.08 -4.92
C SER A 166 -3.29 -5.65 -4.92
N ARG A 167 -3.79 -5.03 -3.85
CA ARG A 167 -5.17 -4.51 -3.77
C ARG A 167 -5.19 -3.04 -3.39
N ARG A 168 -6.19 -2.30 -3.87
CA ARG A 168 -6.46 -0.93 -3.37
C ARG A 168 -7.00 -0.99 -1.94
N LEU A 169 -6.53 -0.08 -1.10
CA LEU A 169 -7.02 0.11 0.26
C LEU A 169 -8.15 1.16 0.27
N LYS A 170 -8.87 1.28 1.40
CA LYS A 170 -9.97 2.24 1.54
C LYS A 170 -9.47 3.64 1.88
N GLY A 171 -8.41 3.74 2.67
CA GLY A 171 -7.90 5.00 3.23
C GLY A 171 -8.24 5.20 4.71
N ASP A 172 -9.08 4.34 5.30
CA ASP A 172 -9.49 4.37 6.71
C ASP A 172 -8.86 3.25 7.55
N GLU A 173 -7.89 2.53 7.00
CA GLU A 173 -7.18 1.47 7.71
C GLU A 173 -6.45 2.00 8.93
N GLN A 174 -6.53 1.27 10.04
CA GLN A 174 -5.84 1.65 11.27
C GLN A 174 -4.33 1.76 11.05
N GLY A 175 -3.80 2.93 11.40
CA GLY A 175 -2.38 3.23 11.32
C GLY A 175 -1.90 3.72 9.94
N LEU A 176 -2.78 3.80 8.93
CA LEU A 176 -2.48 4.42 7.64
C LEU A 176 -2.49 5.94 7.80
N VAL A 177 -1.35 6.59 7.56
CA VAL A 177 -1.18 8.05 7.74
C VAL A 177 -1.19 8.82 6.43
N GLY A 178 -0.82 8.19 5.32
CA GLY A 178 -1.04 8.75 4.00
C GLY A 178 -1.11 7.69 2.93
N TYR A 179 -1.94 7.95 1.93
CA TYR A 179 -2.19 7.01 0.85
C TYR A 179 -2.45 7.73 -0.48
N TRP A 180 -1.47 7.71 -1.37
CA TRP A 180 -1.55 8.34 -2.69
C TRP A 180 -1.61 7.29 -3.79
N LEU A 181 -2.73 7.23 -4.49
CA LEU A 181 -2.92 6.26 -5.58
C LEU A 181 -2.06 6.59 -6.80
N LEU A 182 -1.83 7.89 -7.04
CA LEU A 182 -1.25 8.48 -8.24
C LEU A 182 -1.97 8.03 -9.52
N ASN A 183 -3.29 8.23 -9.54
CA ASN A 183 -4.17 7.84 -10.65
C ASN A 183 -5.12 8.94 -11.12
N GLU A 184 -4.86 10.19 -10.73
CA GLU A 184 -5.67 11.38 -11.02
C GLU A 184 -5.76 11.68 -12.52
N GLY A 185 -4.68 11.38 -13.26
CA GLY A 185 -4.63 11.47 -14.72
C GLY A 185 -4.56 12.88 -15.30
N SER A 186 -4.58 13.90 -14.46
CA SER A 186 -4.36 15.30 -14.83
C SER A 186 -4.05 16.14 -13.59
N GLY A 187 -3.65 17.40 -13.81
CA GLY A 187 -3.38 18.33 -12.73
C GLY A 187 -2.04 18.08 -12.03
N ASN A 188 -1.83 18.82 -10.95
CA ASN A 188 -0.58 18.87 -10.19
C ASN A 188 -0.77 18.56 -8.69
N ILE A 189 -1.86 17.89 -8.34
CA ILE A 189 -2.16 17.47 -6.97
C ILE A 189 -2.16 15.94 -6.93
N ALA A 190 -1.42 15.36 -5.98
CA ALA A 190 -1.51 13.97 -5.59
C ALA A 190 -2.42 13.89 -4.37
N GLY A 191 -3.61 13.32 -4.52
CA GLY A 191 -4.62 13.28 -3.46
C GLY A 191 -4.28 12.23 -2.40
N ASP A 192 -4.32 12.63 -1.13
CA ASP A 192 -4.28 11.69 -0.01
C ASP A 192 -5.68 11.09 0.20
N ARG A 193 -5.77 9.77 0.22
CA ARG A 193 -7.00 9.01 0.46
C ARG A 193 -7.37 8.91 1.94
N THR A 194 -6.47 9.28 2.85
CA THR A 194 -6.75 9.25 4.29
C THR A 194 -7.48 10.51 4.76
N ALA A 195 -7.99 10.46 6.00
CA ALA A 195 -8.59 11.63 6.64
C ALA A 195 -7.57 12.69 7.11
N ASN A 196 -6.27 12.45 6.90
CA ASN A 196 -5.21 13.38 7.31
C ASN A 196 -4.95 14.50 6.28
N GLU A 197 -5.55 14.42 5.08
CA GLU A 197 -5.49 15.47 4.05
C GLU A 197 -4.06 15.87 3.65
N ASN A 198 -3.14 14.91 3.63
CA ASN A 198 -1.76 15.21 3.30
C ASN A 198 -1.53 15.25 1.79
N GLU A 199 -2.20 16.17 1.11
CA GLU A 199 -2.08 16.31 -0.34
C GLU A 199 -0.63 16.62 -0.77
N GLY A 200 -0.19 15.97 -1.83
CA GLY A 200 1.10 16.23 -2.45
C GLY A 200 0.98 17.24 -3.59
N THR A 201 1.96 18.13 -3.71
CA THR A 201 2.13 18.96 -4.91
C THR A 201 3.06 18.25 -5.89
N ILE A 202 2.61 18.05 -7.12
CA ILE A 202 3.38 17.47 -8.21
C ILE A 202 4.13 18.59 -8.95
N HIS A 203 5.45 18.45 -9.03
CA HIS A 203 6.35 19.35 -9.75
C HIS A 203 6.84 18.63 -11.01
N GLY A 204 6.22 18.93 -12.16
CA GLY A 204 6.50 18.24 -13.41
C GLY A 204 5.75 16.91 -13.54
N GLY A 205 6.38 15.92 -14.17
CA GLY A 205 5.80 14.59 -14.39
C GLY A 205 4.73 14.56 -15.50
N THR A 206 4.47 13.37 -16.01
CA THR A 206 3.49 13.15 -17.09
C THR A 206 2.57 11.99 -16.76
N TRP A 207 1.27 12.17 -17.00
CA TRP A 207 0.27 11.13 -16.84
C TRP A 207 0.24 10.20 -18.05
N GLU A 208 0.38 8.90 -17.81
CA GLU A 208 0.37 7.86 -18.84
C GLU A 208 -0.63 6.75 -18.49
N GLN A 209 -1.12 6.05 -19.52
CA GLN A 209 -2.00 4.89 -19.35
C GLN A 209 -1.17 3.61 -19.43
N THR A 210 -1.19 2.80 -18.37
CA THR A 210 -0.42 1.56 -18.31
C THR A 210 -1.12 0.48 -17.49
N GLU A 211 -0.73 -0.78 -17.69
CA GLU A 211 -1.17 -1.88 -16.83
C GLU A 211 -0.39 -1.81 -15.51
N ILE A 212 -1.10 -1.97 -14.39
CA ILE A 212 -0.52 -2.00 -13.04
C ILE A 212 -0.88 -3.32 -12.34
N PRO A 213 0.00 -3.88 -11.50
CA PRO A 213 -0.23 -5.15 -10.80
C PRO A 213 -1.11 -4.97 -9.53
N ILE A 214 -2.16 -4.15 -9.64
CA ILE A 214 -3.07 -3.82 -8.53
C ILE A 214 -4.51 -4.04 -8.98
N VAL A 215 -5.27 -4.80 -8.20
CA VAL A 215 -6.69 -5.09 -8.45
C VAL A 215 -7.55 -4.09 -7.66
N GLU A 216 -8.53 -3.50 -8.33
CA GLU A 216 -9.60 -2.70 -7.70
C GLU A 216 -10.43 -3.59 -6.77
N GLN A 217 -10.82 -3.10 -5.58
CA GLN A 217 -11.76 -3.85 -4.76
C GLN A 217 -13.10 -3.93 -5.50
N GLN A 218 -13.50 -5.14 -5.92
CA GLN A 218 -14.86 -5.36 -6.39
C GLN A 218 -15.80 -5.12 -5.21
N GLN A 219 -16.55 -4.02 -5.24
CA GLN A 219 -17.72 -3.90 -4.38
C GLN A 219 -18.68 -5.01 -4.77
N HIS A 220 -18.76 -6.08 -3.97
CA HIS A 220 -19.84 -7.03 -4.13
C HIS A 220 -21.15 -6.29 -3.82
N PRO A 221 -22.10 -6.19 -4.76
CA PRO A 221 -23.41 -5.67 -4.44
C PRO A 221 -23.99 -6.54 -3.32
N ILE A 222 -24.51 -5.90 -2.27
CA ILE A 222 -25.33 -6.59 -1.28
C ILE A 222 -26.50 -7.17 -2.07
N VAL A 223 -26.47 -8.48 -2.34
CA VAL A 223 -27.64 -9.18 -2.87
C VAL A 223 -28.61 -9.24 -1.70
N GLU A 224 -29.56 -8.30 -1.66
CA GLU A 224 -30.70 -8.35 -0.77
C GLU A 224 -31.42 -9.68 -1.08
N GLN A 225 -31.24 -10.67 -0.21
CA GLN A 225 -31.78 -12.01 -0.44
C GLN A 225 -33.31 -11.92 -0.44
N GLN A 226 -33.94 -12.14 -1.60
CA GLN A 226 -35.39 -12.32 -1.66
C GLN A 226 -35.77 -13.51 -0.79
N GLN A 227 -36.66 -13.26 0.17
CA GLN A 227 -37.25 -14.31 0.99
C GLN A 227 -38.07 -15.25 0.09
N HIS A 228 -37.66 -16.51 -0.02
CA HIS A 228 -38.50 -17.55 -0.61
C HIS A 228 -39.18 -18.32 0.52
N PHE A 229 -40.48 -18.09 0.64
CA PHE A 229 -41.36 -18.80 1.56
C PHE A 229 -41.81 -20.09 0.87
N PHE A 230 -41.35 -21.24 1.35
CA PHE A 230 -41.87 -22.54 0.91
C PHE A 230 -42.93 -23.01 1.92
N PRO A 231 -44.22 -23.05 1.57
CA PRO A 231 -45.20 -23.73 2.40
C PRO A 231 -45.04 -25.24 2.25
N GLU A 232 -44.83 -25.94 3.35
CA GLU A 232 -44.94 -27.41 3.41
C GLU A 232 -46.40 -27.74 3.76
N GLN A 233 -47.07 -28.56 2.93
CA GLN A 233 -48.37 -29.09 3.29
C GLN A 233 -48.17 -30.39 4.08
N GLU A 234 -48.55 -30.39 5.36
CA GLU A 234 -48.71 -31.65 6.10
C GLU A 234 -50.03 -32.30 5.70
N GLU A 235 -49.97 -33.54 5.22
CA GLU A 235 -51.14 -34.41 5.17
C GLU A 235 -51.54 -34.80 6.59
N GLY A 236 -52.61 -34.18 7.08
CA GLY A 236 -53.44 -34.72 8.16
C GLY A 236 -53.16 -34.18 9.56
N GLY A 237 -53.91 -33.15 9.97
CA GLY A 237 -54.04 -32.78 11.38
C GLY A 237 -54.23 -31.28 11.59
N THR A 238 -55.23 -30.91 12.37
CA THR A 238 -55.66 -29.52 12.58
C THR A 238 -54.61 -28.67 13.32
N GLY A 239 -53.82 -27.89 12.60
CA GLY A 239 -53.01 -26.80 13.15
C GLY A 239 -51.87 -26.36 12.22
N LEU A 240 -51.91 -25.11 11.74
CA LEU A 240 -50.81 -24.52 10.98
C LEU A 240 -49.63 -24.19 11.93
N VAL A 241 -48.49 -24.87 11.77
CA VAL A 241 -47.21 -24.43 12.33
C VAL A 241 -46.25 -24.16 11.17
N GLY A 242 -46.09 -22.90 10.79
CA GLY A 242 -45.12 -22.50 9.77
C GLY A 242 -43.72 -22.40 10.36
N TYR A 243 -42.73 -22.99 9.70
CA TYR A 243 -41.31 -22.78 10.03
C TYR A 243 -40.65 -21.89 8.97
N ALA A 244 -39.97 -20.83 9.39
CA ALA A 244 -39.06 -20.08 8.52
C ALA A 244 -37.64 -20.65 8.64
N TYR A 245 -36.98 -20.87 7.50
CA TYR A 245 -35.55 -21.18 7.44
C TYR A 245 -34.80 -19.95 6.92
N TRP A 246 -33.69 -19.59 7.57
CA TRP A 246 -32.81 -18.52 7.13
C TRP A 246 -31.52 -19.14 6.58
N TYR A 247 -31.16 -18.82 5.34
CA TYR A 247 -29.89 -19.23 4.72
C TYR A 247 -29.09 -17.99 4.32
N CYS A 248 -28.10 -17.60 5.14
CA CYS A 248 -27.10 -16.64 4.71
C CYS A 248 -26.00 -17.36 3.92
N TRP A 249 -25.83 -17.02 2.65
CA TRP A 249 -24.67 -17.47 1.86
C TRP A 249 -23.57 -16.43 1.99
N LYS A 250 -22.42 -16.81 2.55
CA LYS A 250 -21.20 -15.99 2.50
C LYS A 250 -20.33 -16.57 1.38
N GLN A 251 -20.35 -15.95 0.20
CA GLN A 251 -19.44 -16.31 -0.89
C GLN A 251 -18.05 -15.79 -0.53
N ASN A 252 -17.10 -16.71 -0.32
CA ASN A 252 -15.69 -16.38 -0.08
C ASN A 252 -14.91 -16.81 -1.32
N LEU A 253 -14.64 -15.88 -2.24
CA LEU A 253 -14.13 -16.18 -3.60
C LEU A 253 -12.65 -16.65 -3.66
N LEU A 254 -12.09 -17.16 -2.56
CA LEU A 254 -10.73 -17.72 -2.55
C LEU A 254 -10.66 -19.19 -2.11
N GLN A 255 -11.77 -19.82 -1.73
CA GLN A 255 -11.85 -21.27 -1.54
C GLN A 255 -13.26 -21.73 -1.96
N GLU A 256 -13.37 -22.63 -2.93
CA GLU A 256 -14.60 -23.40 -3.21
C GLU A 256 -14.90 -24.36 -2.04
N GLN A 257 -15.26 -23.80 -0.89
CA GLN A 257 -15.73 -24.55 0.27
C GLN A 257 -16.95 -23.82 0.81
N SER A 258 -18.14 -24.34 0.48
CA SER A 258 -19.38 -23.92 1.14
C SER A 258 -19.44 -24.57 2.53
N GLU A 259 -19.14 -23.83 3.59
CA GLU A 259 -19.45 -24.29 4.95
C GLU A 259 -20.93 -24.09 5.25
N LYS A 260 -21.69 -25.20 5.33
CA LYS A 260 -23.01 -25.22 5.96
C LYS A 260 -22.85 -25.13 7.48
N LYS A 261 -23.24 -24.01 8.09
CA LYS A 261 -23.50 -23.97 9.55
C LYS A 261 -24.99 -24.00 9.80
N GLU A 262 -25.49 -25.16 10.24
CA GLU A 262 -26.83 -25.28 10.83
C GLU A 262 -26.83 -24.69 12.24
N PHE A 263 -27.66 -23.68 12.50
CA PHE A 263 -28.00 -23.29 13.87
C PHE A 263 -29.28 -24.02 14.29
N ARG A 264 -29.19 -24.87 15.33
CA ARG A 264 -30.34 -25.56 15.92
C ARG A 264 -31.25 -24.59 16.66
N ARG A 265 -32.56 -24.75 16.44
CA ARG A 265 -33.67 -23.94 16.98
C ARG A 265 -33.74 -23.91 18.51
N GLY A 266 -34.07 -22.75 19.06
CA GLY A 266 -34.76 -22.61 20.35
C GLY A 266 -36.26 -22.42 20.13
N ARG A 267 -37.09 -23.13 20.91
CA ARG A 267 -38.56 -23.03 20.90
C ARG A 267 -39.00 -21.63 21.33
N ILE A 268 -39.93 -21.02 20.58
CA ILE A 268 -40.82 -19.98 21.12
C ILE A 268 -42.23 -20.55 21.00
N SER A 269 -42.82 -20.91 22.13
CA SER A 269 -44.26 -21.16 22.26
C SER A 269 -44.94 -19.82 22.55
N VAL A 270 -46.04 -19.55 21.86
CA VAL A 270 -47.03 -18.54 22.27
C VAL A 270 -47.83 -19.11 23.43
#